data_AF-A0A8H3F2D5-F1
#
_entry.id   AF-A0A8H3F2D5-F1
#
_cell.length_a   1.000
_cell.length_b   1.000
_cell.length_c   1.000
_cell.angle_alpha   90.00
_cell.angle_beta   90.00
_cell.angle_gamma   90.00
#
_symmetry.space_group_name_H-M   'P 1'
#
loop_
_entity.id
_entity.type
_entity.pdbx_description
1 polymer ?
#
loop_
_entity_poly.entity_id
_entity_poly.type
_entity_poly.pdbx_seq_one_letter_code
_entity_poly.pdbx_strand_id
1 'polypeptide(L)'
;MHEFNILRDGNSALTITRQTKYYSSPTGVGKNYTGWVVYNHFREVDISSNEVKFHWSTEDHIPLSESLEEPPDGWGAPHISWDYVHMNSVDKDADGNYLVSGRDTHTIYKVSGSDGSIIWRLGGKMSNFHLNGFNFSSQHDARFVDGNRTRTVISIFNNAGNRLHNSTAAYSSALLVALDTSPSAMVATVLNQWYRPDHGLTYIRGNAQILPNHNAFVCWSDDAYLSEFTSDGQCILEARLTARGFASYRAYKFNFTGLPDSKPALKAFAFGIPCGSTTTVAYVSWNGATEVAYWNFWSSTEPSTGFSFIGNASRAGFETTYVSAGYRPWIFAEAVDVDGRSLGNSSAEKAGISPPWNSADCEVGPSSMPHGSPSSPKKPGLFGDLRDLAARPAQQPID
;
A
#
# COMPACT_ATOMS: atom_id res chain seq x y z
N MET A 1 -15.36 1.04 -0.48
CA MET A 1 -15.43 -0.42 -0.29
C MET A 1 -14.38 -0.79 0.75
N HIS A 2 -14.73 -1.57 1.78
CA HIS A 2 -13.78 -1.94 2.84
C HIS A 2 -13.22 -3.36 2.66
N GLU A 3 -13.95 -4.23 1.97
CA GLU A 3 -13.55 -5.61 1.75
C GLU A 3 -13.85 -6.08 0.33
N PHE A 4 -12.87 -6.81 -0.21
CA PHE A 4 -12.98 -7.67 -1.39
C PHE A 4 -12.00 -8.83 -1.17
N ASN A 5 -12.48 -9.90 -0.54
CA ASN A 5 -11.66 -11.05 -0.13
C ASN A 5 -12.02 -12.27 -0.98
N ILE A 6 -11.12 -12.68 -1.87
CA ILE A 6 -11.28 -13.90 -2.66
C ILE A 6 -10.99 -15.09 -1.75
N LEU A 7 -11.93 -16.03 -1.65
CA LEU A 7 -11.80 -17.20 -0.80
C LEU A 7 -10.79 -18.20 -1.38
N ARG A 8 -10.31 -19.12 -0.54
CA ARG A 8 -9.20 -20.04 -0.85
C ARG A 8 -9.43 -20.91 -2.09
N ASP A 9 -10.68 -21.21 -2.43
CA ASP A 9 -11.02 -22.01 -3.60
C ASP A 9 -11.01 -21.20 -4.91
N GLY A 10 -10.88 -19.86 -4.83
CA GLY A 10 -10.86 -18.95 -5.96
C GLY A 10 -12.22 -18.74 -6.64
N ASN A 11 -13.30 -19.36 -6.14
CA ASN A 11 -14.60 -19.36 -6.82
C ASN A 11 -15.53 -18.26 -6.32
N SER A 12 -15.42 -17.87 -5.05
CA SER A 12 -16.23 -16.80 -4.47
C SER A 12 -15.40 -15.70 -3.80
N ALA A 13 -16.00 -14.52 -3.72
CA ALA A 13 -15.45 -13.37 -3.03
C ALA A 13 -16.43 -12.84 -1.97
N LEU A 14 -15.88 -12.39 -0.86
CA LEU A 14 -16.62 -11.63 0.15
C LEU A 14 -16.50 -10.14 -0.14
N THR A 15 -17.63 -9.44 -0.11
CA THR A 15 -17.69 -7.99 -0.36
C THR A 15 -18.52 -7.29 0.70
N ILE A 16 -18.11 -6.08 1.09
CA ILE A 16 -18.91 -5.20 1.96
C ILE A 16 -19.59 -4.12 1.13
N THR A 17 -20.89 -3.96 1.34
CA THR A 17 -21.72 -2.91 0.76
C THR A 17 -22.47 -2.15 1.85
N ARG A 18 -23.06 -1.00 1.52
CA ARG A 18 -23.76 -0.13 2.46
C ARG A 18 -25.09 0.30 1.88
N GLN A 19 -26.10 0.38 2.74
CA GLN A 19 -27.39 0.93 2.41
C GLN A 19 -27.80 1.95 3.47
N THR A 20 -28.18 3.16 3.04
CA THR A 20 -28.65 4.21 3.94
C THR A 20 -30.17 4.21 3.95
N LYS A 21 -30.80 4.11 5.14
CA LYS A 21 -32.26 4.15 5.30
C LYS A 21 -32.66 5.09 6.44
N TYR A 22 -33.87 5.63 6.37
CA TYR A 22 -34.43 6.43 7.45
C TYR A 22 -34.95 5.54 8.58
N TYR A 23 -34.47 5.77 9.79
CA TYR A 23 -34.91 5.11 11.01
C TYR A 23 -35.88 6.02 11.77
N SER A 24 -37.14 5.61 11.87
CA SER A 24 -38.25 6.41 12.40
C SER A 24 -38.70 6.04 13.82
N SER A 25 -38.13 4.98 14.40
CA SER A 25 -38.37 4.61 15.81
C SER A 25 -37.37 5.35 16.70
N PRO A 26 -37.68 5.64 17.98
CA PRO A 26 -36.68 6.08 18.92
C PRO A 26 -35.56 5.02 19.01
N THR A 27 -34.31 5.41 18.74
CA THR A 27 -33.16 4.49 18.72
C THR A 27 -32.84 3.86 20.08
N GLY A 28 -33.40 4.38 21.17
CA GLY A 28 -33.07 3.96 22.54
C GLY A 28 -31.65 4.33 22.98
N VAL A 29 -30.92 5.10 22.15
CA VAL A 29 -29.55 5.57 22.43
C VAL A 29 -29.59 7.06 22.71
N GLY A 30 -29.25 7.45 23.94
CA GLY A 30 -28.93 8.83 24.35
C GLY A 30 -30.12 9.80 24.39
N LYS A 31 -30.88 9.96 23.29
CA LYS A 31 -32.15 10.69 23.19
C LYS A 31 -33.04 10.05 22.11
N ASN A 32 -34.36 10.28 22.15
CA ASN A 32 -35.34 9.75 21.18
C ASN A 32 -35.14 10.33 19.77
N TYR A 33 -34.08 9.89 19.10
CA TYR A 33 -33.71 10.41 17.80
C TYR A 33 -34.28 9.54 16.67
N THR A 34 -34.65 10.19 15.57
CA THR A 34 -34.96 9.58 14.28
C THR A 34 -34.01 10.19 13.24
N GLY A 35 -33.63 9.44 12.22
CA GLY A 35 -32.68 9.95 11.22
C GLY A 35 -32.14 8.85 10.31
N TRP A 36 -31.19 9.19 9.45
CA TRP A 36 -30.64 8.28 8.46
C TRP A 36 -29.53 7.41 9.06
N VAL A 37 -29.65 6.08 8.92
CA VAL A 37 -28.67 5.11 9.40
C VAL A 37 -28.04 4.40 8.21
N VAL A 38 -26.73 4.16 8.28
CA VAL A 38 -26.01 3.31 7.35
C VAL A 38 -26.03 1.88 7.89
N TYR A 39 -26.72 0.99 7.17
CA TYR A 39 -26.64 -0.44 7.39
C TYR A 39 -25.53 -1.02 6.53
N ASN A 40 -24.64 -1.76 7.17
CA ASN A 40 -23.56 -2.45 6.48
C ASN A 40 -24.07 -3.85 6.09
N HIS A 41 -23.70 -4.30 4.91
CA HIS A 41 -24.00 -5.64 4.45
C HIS A 41 -22.72 -6.32 4.00
N PHE A 42 -22.65 -7.64 4.13
CA PHE A 42 -21.70 -8.40 3.36
C PHE A 42 -22.40 -9.42 2.46
N ARG A 43 -21.71 -9.78 1.38
CA ARG A 43 -22.16 -10.79 0.43
C ARG A 43 -21.02 -11.72 0.10
N GLU A 44 -21.31 -13.01 0.04
CA GLU A 44 -20.51 -13.95 -0.71
C GLU A 44 -21.06 -14.04 -2.12
N VAL A 45 -20.22 -13.75 -3.11
CA VAL A 45 -20.59 -13.78 -4.53
C VAL A 45 -19.75 -14.79 -5.26
N ASP A 46 -20.36 -15.57 -6.15
CA ASP A 46 -19.61 -16.33 -7.15
C ASP A 46 -18.94 -15.36 -8.12
N ILE A 47 -17.63 -15.51 -8.32
CA ILE A 47 -16.86 -14.59 -9.16
C ILE A 47 -17.19 -14.80 -10.64
N SER A 48 -17.55 -16.02 -11.04
CA SER A 48 -17.79 -16.36 -12.45
C SER A 48 -19.21 -16.00 -12.90
N SER A 49 -20.21 -16.27 -12.05
CA SER A 49 -21.62 -16.08 -12.39
C SER A 49 -22.24 -14.80 -11.84
N ASN A 50 -21.55 -14.11 -10.91
CA ASN A 50 -22.08 -13.00 -10.10
C ASN A 50 -23.28 -13.39 -9.19
N GLU A 51 -23.53 -14.69 -8.98
CA GLU A 51 -24.58 -15.16 -8.09
C GLU A 51 -24.25 -14.85 -6.63
N VAL A 52 -25.23 -14.33 -5.88
CA VAL A 52 -25.08 -14.10 -4.43
C VAL A 52 -25.37 -15.40 -3.69
N LYS A 53 -24.33 -16.03 -3.14
CA LYS A 53 -24.43 -17.28 -2.35
C LYS A 53 -24.95 -17.02 -0.93
N PHE A 54 -24.59 -15.86 -0.37
CA PHE A 54 -24.99 -15.47 0.97
C PHE A 54 -25.09 -13.95 1.07
N HIS A 55 -26.06 -13.46 1.83
CA HIS A 55 -26.24 -12.04 2.14
C HIS A 55 -26.57 -11.88 3.61
N TRP A 56 -25.96 -10.88 4.23
CA TRP A 56 -26.18 -10.56 5.63
C TRP A 56 -26.21 -9.05 5.83
N SER A 57 -27.00 -8.60 6.80
CA SER A 57 -27.26 -7.19 7.09
C SER A 57 -27.08 -6.91 8.58
N THR A 58 -26.43 -5.80 8.92
CA THR A 58 -26.40 -5.34 10.32
C THR A 58 -27.79 -4.94 10.82
N GLU A 59 -28.69 -4.49 9.94
CA GLU A 59 -30.07 -4.08 10.28
C GLU A 59 -30.85 -5.18 11.01
N ASP A 60 -30.71 -6.42 10.52
CA ASP A 60 -31.48 -7.56 11.02
C ASP A 60 -30.84 -8.21 12.27
N HIS A 61 -29.57 -7.92 12.55
CA HIS A 61 -28.76 -8.71 13.48
C HIS A 61 -28.02 -7.92 14.57
N ILE A 62 -27.72 -6.64 14.35
CA ILE A 62 -26.99 -5.79 15.31
C ILE A 62 -27.86 -4.57 15.65
N PRO A 63 -28.37 -4.45 16.89
CA PRO A 63 -29.14 -3.29 17.29
C PRO A 63 -28.25 -2.06 17.38
N LEU A 64 -28.84 -0.89 17.09
CA LEU A 64 -28.15 0.40 17.12
C LEU A 64 -27.48 0.70 18.47
N SER A 65 -28.02 0.17 19.56
CA SER A 65 -27.50 0.32 20.92
C SER A 65 -26.14 -0.35 21.16
N GLU A 66 -25.69 -1.27 20.29
CA GLU A 66 -24.33 -1.82 20.35
C GLU A 66 -23.26 -0.78 20.00
N SER A 67 -23.59 0.27 19.23
CA SER A 67 -22.63 1.30 18.82
C SER A 67 -22.07 2.03 20.03
N LEU A 68 -20.76 2.24 20.02
CA LEU A 68 -20.05 3.10 20.96
C LEU A 68 -19.86 4.51 20.39
N GLU A 69 -20.17 4.72 19.11
CA GLU A 69 -20.24 6.03 18.48
C GLU A 69 -21.67 6.57 18.51
N GLU A 70 -21.80 7.83 18.91
CA GLU A 70 -23.07 8.57 18.81
C GLU A 70 -23.35 8.97 17.37
N PRO A 71 -24.62 9.29 17.02
CA PRO A 71 -24.93 9.89 15.74
C PRO A 71 -24.11 11.17 15.48
N PRO A 72 -23.69 11.43 14.23
CA PRO A 72 -22.89 12.60 13.90
C PRO A 72 -23.65 13.92 14.14
N ASP A 73 -22.91 15.01 14.35
CA ASP A 73 -23.50 16.34 14.44
C ASP A 73 -24.31 16.68 13.16
N GLY A 74 -25.51 17.23 13.35
CA GLY A 74 -26.41 17.53 12.22
C GLY A 74 -27.11 16.31 11.63
N TRP A 75 -27.12 15.18 12.34
CA TRP A 75 -27.85 13.98 11.93
C TRP A 75 -29.31 14.29 11.57
N GLY A 76 -29.75 13.83 10.39
CA GLY A 76 -31.10 14.09 9.89
C GLY A 76 -31.22 14.12 8.36
N ALA A 77 -30.10 14.26 7.65
CA ALA A 77 -30.05 14.18 6.19
C ALA A 77 -29.35 12.89 5.71
N PRO A 78 -29.65 12.36 4.50
CA PRO A 78 -29.03 11.11 4.01
C PRO A 78 -27.50 11.13 3.97
N HIS A 79 -26.91 12.30 3.65
CA HIS A 79 -25.46 12.50 3.58
C HIS A 79 -24.80 12.72 4.96
N ILE A 80 -25.60 12.93 6.01
CA ILE A 80 -25.18 12.99 7.41
C ILE A 80 -25.87 11.83 8.11
N SER A 81 -25.49 10.61 7.74
CA SER A 81 -26.07 9.38 8.28
C SER A 81 -25.16 8.74 9.33
N TRP A 82 -25.76 8.00 10.25
CA TRP A 82 -25.04 7.32 11.34
C TRP A 82 -24.58 5.94 10.90
N ASP A 83 -23.26 5.74 10.80
CA ASP A 83 -22.62 4.44 10.53
C ASP A 83 -22.29 3.71 11.84
N TYR A 84 -23.32 3.17 12.49
CA TYR A 84 -23.25 2.67 13.86
C TYR A 84 -22.39 1.40 14.06
N VAL A 85 -22.03 0.70 12.99
CA VAL A 85 -21.15 -0.49 13.04
C VAL A 85 -19.82 -0.25 12.37
N HIS A 86 -19.85 0.47 11.24
CA HIS A 86 -18.70 0.67 10.38
C HIS A 86 -17.95 -0.65 10.10
N MET A 87 -18.65 -1.58 9.43
CA MET A 87 -18.08 -2.88 9.09
C MET A 87 -16.88 -2.70 8.15
N ASN A 88 -15.75 -3.32 8.50
CA ASN A 88 -14.48 -3.07 7.81
C ASN A 88 -13.70 -4.30 7.37
N SER A 89 -14.12 -5.51 7.78
CA SER A 89 -13.57 -6.76 7.27
C SER A 89 -14.56 -7.90 7.41
N VAL A 90 -14.47 -8.85 6.48
CA VAL A 90 -15.17 -10.14 6.53
C VAL A 90 -14.24 -11.25 6.06
N ASP A 91 -14.25 -12.37 6.78
CA ASP A 91 -13.55 -13.60 6.44
C ASP A 91 -14.46 -14.83 6.62
N LYS A 92 -14.08 -16.00 6.09
CA LYS A 92 -14.87 -17.23 6.18
C LYS A 92 -14.04 -18.40 6.69
N ASP A 93 -14.58 -19.17 7.63
CA ASP A 93 -13.94 -20.40 8.13
C ASP A 93 -14.29 -21.62 7.26
N ALA A 94 -13.63 -22.75 7.57
CA ALA A 94 -13.85 -24.02 6.87
C ALA A 94 -15.25 -24.62 7.09
N ASP A 95 -15.94 -24.24 8.18
CA ASP A 95 -17.31 -24.66 8.49
C ASP A 95 -18.35 -23.79 7.75
N GLY A 96 -17.89 -22.77 7.02
CA GLY A 96 -18.73 -21.86 6.25
C GLY A 96 -19.28 -20.67 7.02
N ASN A 97 -18.85 -20.47 8.26
CA ASN A 97 -19.23 -19.31 9.08
C ASN A 97 -18.34 -18.10 8.77
N TYR A 98 -18.84 -16.91 9.05
CA TYR A 98 -18.17 -15.67 8.74
C TYR A 98 -17.62 -14.99 10.00
N LEU A 99 -16.44 -14.38 9.87
CA LEU A 99 -15.87 -13.47 10.87
C LEU A 99 -16.05 -12.05 10.38
N VAL A 100 -16.71 -11.20 11.15
CA VAL A 100 -17.07 -9.84 10.76
C VAL A 100 -16.52 -8.86 11.78
N SER A 101 -15.82 -7.81 11.34
CA SER A 101 -15.34 -6.75 12.25
C SER A 101 -16.20 -5.49 12.15
N GLY A 102 -16.76 -5.08 13.29
CA GLY A 102 -17.43 -3.79 13.49
C GLY A 102 -16.52 -2.82 14.24
N ARG A 103 -16.05 -1.78 13.55
CA ARG A 103 -15.13 -0.78 14.13
C ARG A 103 -15.81 -0.01 15.26
N ASP A 104 -17.03 0.44 15.03
CA ASP A 104 -17.71 1.44 15.85
C ASP A 104 -18.53 0.79 17.00
N THR A 105 -18.68 -0.53 16.97
CA THR A 105 -19.12 -1.35 18.12
C THR A 105 -17.94 -1.93 18.92
N HIS A 106 -16.70 -1.74 18.46
CA HIS A 106 -15.48 -2.39 18.99
C HIS A 106 -15.65 -3.91 19.14
N THR A 107 -16.37 -4.54 18.21
CA THR A 107 -16.75 -5.95 18.30
C THR A 107 -16.36 -6.73 17.04
N ILE A 108 -15.88 -7.95 17.24
CA ILE A 108 -15.75 -8.97 16.20
C ILE A 108 -16.88 -9.99 16.39
N TYR A 109 -17.60 -10.29 15.32
CA TYR A 109 -18.76 -11.17 15.31
C TYR A 109 -18.43 -12.46 14.56
N LYS A 110 -18.80 -13.62 15.10
CA LYS A 110 -18.91 -14.84 14.31
C LYS A 110 -20.35 -15.04 13.89
N VAL A 111 -20.60 -15.11 12.59
CA VAL A 111 -21.91 -15.23 11.97
C VAL A 111 -22.06 -16.61 11.36
N SER A 112 -23.17 -17.27 11.69
CA SER A 112 -23.54 -18.57 11.16
C SER A 112 -23.73 -18.52 9.65
N GLY A 113 -23.05 -19.42 8.94
CA GLY A 113 -23.19 -19.53 7.49
C GLY A 113 -24.50 -20.15 7.02
N SER A 114 -25.22 -20.82 7.92
CA SER A 114 -26.47 -21.52 7.58
C SER A 114 -27.70 -20.64 7.69
N ASP A 115 -27.74 -19.75 8.68
CA ASP A 115 -28.94 -18.96 9.00
C ASP A 115 -28.67 -17.47 9.29
N GLY A 116 -27.40 -17.03 9.27
CA GLY A 116 -27.03 -15.64 9.54
C GLY A 116 -27.06 -15.24 11.02
N SER A 117 -27.41 -16.14 11.94
CA SER A 117 -27.40 -15.85 13.38
C SER A 117 -26.00 -15.52 13.88
N ILE A 118 -25.89 -14.62 14.86
CA ILE A 118 -24.60 -14.34 15.52
C ILE A 118 -24.32 -15.46 16.53
N ILE A 119 -23.28 -16.24 16.27
CA ILE A 119 -22.81 -17.33 17.13
C ILE A 119 -22.17 -16.75 18.39
N TRP A 120 -21.28 -15.76 18.23
CA TRP A 120 -20.67 -15.06 19.36
C TRP A 120 -20.16 -13.66 18.97
N ARG A 121 -19.91 -12.85 20.00
CA ARG A 121 -19.36 -11.49 19.98
C ARG A 121 -18.09 -11.42 20.83
N LEU A 122 -16.97 -10.99 20.25
CA LEU A 122 -15.73 -10.71 20.96
C LEU A 122 -15.55 -9.18 21.06
N GLY A 123 -15.43 -8.65 22.28
CA GLY A 123 -15.36 -7.20 22.52
C GLY A 123 -16.72 -6.50 22.56
N GLY A 124 -16.68 -5.17 22.68
CA GLY A 124 -17.85 -4.30 22.74
C GLY A 124 -18.78 -4.49 23.94
N LYS A 125 -19.98 -3.90 23.86
CA LYS A 125 -20.96 -3.85 24.96
C LYS A 125 -21.58 -5.21 25.31
N MET A 126 -21.58 -6.15 24.37
CA MET A 126 -22.28 -7.43 24.48
C MET A 126 -21.34 -8.63 24.25
N SER A 127 -20.08 -8.52 24.67
CA SER A 127 -19.13 -9.61 24.48
C SER A 127 -19.59 -10.88 25.19
N ASN A 128 -19.43 -12.02 24.50
CA ASN A 128 -19.57 -13.33 25.11
C ASN A 128 -18.29 -13.80 25.78
N PHE A 129 -17.15 -13.13 25.55
CA PHE A 129 -15.85 -13.57 26.03
C PHE A 129 -15.35 -12.77 27.23
N HIS A 130 -14.69 -13.47 28.16
CA HIS A 130 -13.77 -12.81 29.08
C HIS A 130 -12.43 -12.55 28.36
N LEU A 131 -12.07 -11.29 28.19
CA LEU A 131 -10.77 -10.89 27.63
C LEU A 131 -9.73 -10.92 28.75
N ASN A 132 -8.83 -11.91 28.71
CA ASN A 132 -7.84 -12.11 29.76
C ASN A 132 -6.63 -11.17 29.59
N GLY A 133 -6.62 -10.07 30.33
CA GLY A 133 -5.46 -9.17 30.43
C GLY A 133 -5.20 -8.28 29.21
N PHE A 134 -6.18 -8.13 28.32
CA PHE A 134 -6.06 -7.26 27.13
C PHE A 134 -7.38 -6.59 26.76
N ASN A 135 -7.31 -5.57 25.92
CA ASN A 135 -8.45 -4.92 25.28
C ASN A 135 -8.10 -4.57 23.82
N PHE A 136 -9.11 -4.19 23.05
CA PHE A 136 -8.94 -3.61 21.73
C PHE A 136 -10.11 -2.68 21.42
N SER A 137 -9.90 -1.75 20.49
CA SER A 137 -10.97 -0.89 19.98
C SER A 137 -10.68 -0.41 18.57
N SER A 138 -11.75 -0.01 17.88
CA SER A 138 -11.71 0.53 16.52
C SER A 138 -10.94 -0.37 15.53
N GLN A 139 -10.95 -1.68 15.79
CA GLN A 139 -10.10 -2.67 15.15
C GLN A 139 -10.45 -2.88 13.68
N HIS A 140 -9.45 -3.31 12.91
CA HIS A 140 -9.57 -3.66 11.49
C HIS A 140 -9.05 -5.07 11.22
N ASP A 141 -9.38 -5.58 10.04
CA ASP A 141 -8.84 -6.79 9.44
C ASP A 141 -8.82 -8.00 10.39
N ALA A 142 -10.00 -8.38 10.90
CA ALA A 142 -10.15 -9.62 11.64
C ALA A 142 -10.09 -10.80 10.66
N ARG A 143 -9.16 -11.74 10.88
CA ARG A 143 -8.97 -12.92 10.00
C ARG A 143 -8.92 -14.21 10.80
N PHE A 144 -9.48 -15.28 10.23
CA PHE A 144 -9.21 -16.62 10.74
C PHE A 144 -7.76 -17.00 10.41
N VAL A 145 -7.05 -17.50 11.41
CA VAL A 145 -5.67 -18.00 11.25
C VAL A 145 -5.65 -19.52 11.32
N ASP A 146 -6.27 -20.07 12.37
CA ASP A 146 -6.36 -21.50 12.61
C ASP A 146 -7.54 -21.80 13.53
N GLY A 147 -7.96 -23.06 13.65
CA GLY A 147 -8.96 -23.44 14.62
C GLY A 147 -9.45 -24.87 14.52
N ASN A 148 -10.15 -25.27 15.57
CA ASN A 148 -10.93 -26.49 15.65
C ASN A 148 -12.25 -26.21 16.39
N ARG A 149 -13.02 -27.26 16.67
CA ARG A 149 -14.36 -27.15 17.26
C ARG A 149 -14.45 -26.33 18.56
N THR A 150 -13.40 -26.29 19.38
CA THR A 150 -13.42 -25.60 20.68
C THR A 150 -12.39 -24.49 20.81
N ARG A 151 -11.55 -24.28 19.79
CA ARG A 151 -10.53 -23.24 19.80
C ARG A 151 -10.49 -22.57 18.44
N THR A 152 -10.68 -21.25 18.42
CA THR A 152 -10.49 -20.44 17.21
C THR A 152 -9.30 -19.52 17.44
N VAL A 153 -8.38 -19.42 16.47
CA VAL A 153 -7.29 -18.44 16.49
C VAL A 153 -7.54 -17.42 15.38
N ILE A 154 -7.53 -16.14 15.76
CA ILE A 154 -7.74 -15.02 14.84
C ILE A 154 -6.61 -14.01 14.93
N SER A 155 -6.32 -13.33 13.83
CA SER A 155 -5.54 -12.09 13.84
C SER A 155 -6.46 -10.89 13.87
N ILE A 156 -6.03 -9.84 14.55
CA ILE A 156 -6.76 -8.57 14.68
C ILE A 156 -5.75 -7.43 14.54
N PHE A 157 -6.07 -6.41 13.75
CA PHE A 157 -5.36 -5.15 13.80
C PHE A 157 -6.05 -4.21 14.80
N ASN A 158 -5.44 -4.02 15.97
CA ASN A 158 -5.96 -3.14 17.03
C ASN A 158 -5.45 -1.71 16.81
N ASN A 159 -6.31 -0.85 16.25
CA ASN A 159 -6.04 0.58 16.14
C ASN A 159 -5.94 1.25 17.52
N ALA A 160 -6.65 0.72 18.52
CA ALA A 160 -6.73 1.18 19.90
C ALA A 160 -7.41 2.55 20.09
N GLY A 161 -8.02 3.13 19.06
CA GLY A 161 -8.79 4.36 19.18
C GLY A 161 -9.27 4.93 17.84
N ASN A 162 -9.98 6.06 17.91
CA ASN A 162 -10.66 6.69 16.76
C ASN A 162 -10.48 8.23 16.65
N ARG A 163 -9.69 8.87 17.52
CA ARG A 163 -9.54 10.34 17.72
C ARG A 163 -10.75 11.09 18.32
N LEU A 164 -11.89 10.42 18.52
CA LEU A 164 -13.09 11.01 19.12
C LEU A 164 -13.14 10.78 20.63
N HIS A 165 -12.65 9.61 21.06
CA HIS A 165 -12.61 9.19 22.46
C HIS A 165 -11.17 8.90 22.91
N ASN A 166 -11.00 8.71 24.22
CA ASN A 166 -9.73 8.22 24.77
C ASN A 166 -9.36 6.87 24.16
N SER A 167 -8.09 6.73 23.81
CA SER A 167 -7.56 5.46 23.27
C SER A 167 -7.57 4.37 24.35
N THR A 168 -7.85 3.13 23.97
CA THR A 168 -7.90 1.97 24.86
C THR A 168 -6.52 1.40 25.19
N ALA A 169 -5.51 1.76 24.40
CA ALA A 169 -4.10 1.46 24.62
C ALA A 169 -3.23 2.64 24.17
N ALA A 170 -1.96 2.65 24.62
CA ALA A 170 -1.01 3.69 24.25
C ALA A 170 -0.61 3.63 22.76
N TYR A 171 -0.55 2.43 22.18
CA TYR A 171 -0.02 2.16 20.84
C TYR A 171 -0.94 1.23 20.07
N SER A 172 -0.99 1.39 18.74
CA SER A 172 -1.66 0.41 17.89
C SER A 172 -0.84 -0.88 17.85
N SER A 173 -1.51 -2.02 17.68
CA SER A 173 -0.85 -3.33 17.65
C SER A 173 -1.54 -4.32 16.71
N ALA A 174 -0.76 -5.26 16.18
CA ALA A 174 -1.28 -6.50 15.64
C ALA A 174 -1.41 -7.51 16.79
N LEU A 175 -2.55 -8.20 16.85
CA LEU A 175 -2.84 -9.21 17.85
C LEU A 175 -3.08 -10.56 17.18
N LEU A 176 -2.52 -11.62 17.76
CA LEU A 176 -2.93 -13.00 17.51
C LEU A 176 -3.65 -13.51 18.76
N VAL A 177 -4.92 -13.85 18.64
CA VAL A 177 -5.79 -14.16 19.79
C VAL A 177 -6.34 -15.56 19.66
N ALA A 178 -6.19 -16.37 20.72
CA ALA A 178 -6.91 -17.62 20.88
C ALA A 178 -8.22 -17.38 21.61
N LEU A 179 -9.30 -17.93 21.06
CA LEU A 179 -10.64 -17.94 21.61
C LEU A 179 -10.97 -19.37 22.01
N ASP A 180 -11.16 -19.60 23.31
CA ASP A 180 -11.80 -20.83 23.79
C ASP A 180 -13.31 -20.69 23.57
N THR A 181 -13.83 -21.43 22.60
CA THR A 181 -15.25 -21.40 22.22
C THR A 181 -16.04 -22.55 22.83
N SER A 182 -15.48 -23.21 23.87
CA SER A 182 -16.24 -24.19 24.63
C SER A 182 -17.37 -23.49 25.41
N PRO A 183 -18.56 -24.12 25.55
CA PRO A 183 -19.73 -23.48 26.15
C PRO A 183 -19.52 -22.96 27.59
N SER A 184 -18.52 -23.46 28.30
CA SER A 184 -18.25 -23.11 29.70
C SER A 184 -17.11 -22.11 29.92
N ALA A 185 -16.21 -21.94 28.95
CA ALA A 185 -15.03 -21.09 29.13
C ALA A 185 -15.23 -19.69 28.55
N MET A 186 -15.48 -19.60 27.24
CA MET A 186 -15.58 -18.33 26.50
C MET A 186 -14.49 -17.34 26.93
N VAL A 187 -13.22 -17.76 26.85
CA VAL A 187 -12.06 -16.94 27.22
C VAL A 187 -11.27 -16.56 25.98
N ALA A 188 -10.94 -15.28 25.83
CA ALA A 188 -10.02 -14.79 24.83
C ALA A 188 -8.65 -14.53 25.46
N THR A 189 -7.58 -15.02 24.83
CA THR A 189 -6.20 -14.88 25.30
C THR A 189 -5.29 -14.46 24.16
N VAL A 190 -4.48 -13.43 24.37
CA VAL A 190 -3.46 -13.00 23.41
C VAL A 190 -2.36 -14.06 23.38
N LEU A 191 -2.15 -14.65 22.21
CA LEU A 191 -1.01 -15.52 21.93
C LEU A 191 0.23 -14.71 21.57
N ASN A 192 0.02 -13.62 20.83
CA ASN A 192 1.10 -12.69 20.50
C ASN A 192 0.59 -11.28 20.24
N GLN A 193 1.46 -10.30 20.49
CA GLN A 193 1.19 -8.89 20.28
C GLN A 193 2.42 -8.19 19.72
N TRP A 194 2.26 -7.53 18.57
CA TRP A 194 3.30 -6.73 17.95
C TRP A 194 2.87 -5.28 17.94
N TYR A 195 3.62 -4.42 18.62
CA TYR A 195 3.35 -2.99 18.65
C TYR A 195 3.89 -2.31 17.40
N ARG A 196 3.25 -1.20 17.02
CA ARG A 196 3.80 -0.27 16.04
C ARG A 196 5.23 0.14 16.46
N PRO A 197 6.27 -0.02 15.62
CA PRO A 197 7.66 0.10 16.11
C PRO A 197 8.06 1.49 16.62
N ASP A 198 7.42 2.56 16.13
CA ASP A 198 7.61 3.93 16.62
C ASP A 198 6.77 4.26 17.86
N HIS A 199 6.03 3.29 18.41
CA HIS A 199 5.12 3.45 19.53
C HIS A 199 4.05 4.55 19.28
N GLY A 200 3.56 4.64 18.04
CA GLY A 200 2.45 5.51 17.67
C GLY A 200 1.08 4.82 17.68
N LEU A 201 0.04 5.63 17.42
CA LEU A 201 -1.31 5.17 17.08
C LEU A 201 -1.57 5.39 15.59
N THR A 202 -2.35 4.50 14.99
CA THR A 202 -3.02 4.73 13.70
C THR A 202 -4.51 4.47 13.89
N TYR A 203 -5.31 5.51 13.72
CA TYR A 203 -6.70 5.54 14.19
C TYR A 203 -7.72 5.00 13.17
N ILE A 204 -7.25 4.72 11.95
CA ILE A 204 -8.07 4.29 10.82
C ILE A 204 -7.34 3.18 10.07
N ARG A 205 -8.09 2.25 9.47
CA ARG A 205 -7.58 1.27 8.50
C ARG A 205 -6.41 0.43 9.08
N GLY A 206 -5.58 -0.14 8.21
CA GLY A 206 -4.50 -1.04 8.57
C GLY A 206 -4.93 -2.50 8.58
N ASN A 207 -3.93 -3.39 8.65
CA ASN A 207 -4.15 -4.84 8.73
C ASN A 207 -2.96 -5.57 9.35
N ALA A 208 -3.22 -6.79 9.80
CA ALA A 208 -2.23 -7.72 10.30
C ALA A 208 -2.34 -9.05 9.54
N GLN A 209 -1.31 -9.37 8.76
CA GLN A 209 -1.21 -10.62 8.03
C GLN A 209 -0.22 -11.56 8.72
N ILE A 210 -0.71 -12.72 9.19
CA ILE A 210 0.17 -13.80 9.65
C ILE A 210 0.69 -14.57 8.44
N LEU A 211 2.00 -14.64 8.30
CA LEU A 211 2.69 -15.28 7.18
C LEU A 211 2.88 -16.79 7.43
N PRO A 212 3.15 -17.60 6.39
CA PRO A 212 3.35 -19.05 6.53
C PRO A 212 4.50 -19.45 7.46
N ASN A 213 5.49 -18.58 7.66
CA ASN A 213 6.60 -18.78 8.60
C ASN A 213 6.28 -18.27 10.03
N HIS A 214 5.02 -17.96 10.32
CA HIS A 214 4.51 -17.40 11.57
C HIS A 214 4.97 -15.98 11.91
N ASN A 215 5.65 -15.29 10.98
CA ASN A 215 5.89 -13.86 11.10
C ASN A 215 4.58 -13.07 10.97
N ALA A 216 4.56 -11.86 11.52
CA ALA A 216 3.48 -10.90 11.31
C ALA A 216 3.95 -9.79 10.37
N PHE A 217 3.29 -9.65 9.22
CA PHE A 217 3.42 -8.47 8.36
C PHE A 217 2.28 -7.51 8.68
N VAL A 218 2.60 -6.26 8.99
CA VAL A 218 1.65 -5.30 9.55
C VAL A 218 1.68 -4.00 8.76
N CYS A 219 0.48 -3.52 8.43
CA CYS A 219 0.25 -2.23 7.81
C CYS A 219 -0.32 -1.27 8.83
N TRP A 220 0.44 -0.22 9.15
CA TRP A 220 0.01 0.91 9.94
C TRP A 220 -0.41 2.03 8.98
N SER A 221 -1.71 2.38 8.95
CA SER A 221 -2.27 3.24 7.89
C SER A 221 -1.55 4.58 7.78
N ASP A 222 -1.34 5.26 8.91
CA ASP A 222 -0.67 6.56 8.97
C ASP A 222 0.78 6.43 8.47
N ASP A 223 1.21 7.36 7.61
CA ASP A 223 2.53 7.42 6.96
C ASP A 223 2.83 6.25 5.99
N ALA A 224 1.79 5.49 5.60
CA ALA A 224 1.93 4.26 4.82
C ALA A 224 3.02 3.34 5.41
N TYR A 225 2.97 3.21 6.73
CA TYR A 225 4.01 2.57 7.52
C TYR A 225 3.79 1.06 7.57
N LEU A 226 4.85 0.30 7.36
CA LEU A 226 4.85 -1.15 7.21
C LEU A 226 5.94 -1.72 8.11
N SER A 227 5.66 -2.87 8.71
CA SER A 227 6.68 -3.63 9.41
C SER A 227 6.47 -5.13 9.28
N GLU A 228 7.55 -5.88 9.46
CA GLU A 228 7.49 -7.33 9.64
C GLU A 228 8.17 -7.70 10.94
N PHE A 229 7.51 -8.58 11.68
CA PHE A 229 8.03 -9.11 12.92
C PHE A 229 8.15 -10.62 12.85
N THR A 230 9.19 -11.15 13.47
CA THR A 230 9.27 -12.57 13.78
C THR A 230 8.19 -12.99 14.78
N SER A 231 7.93 -14.29 14.86
CA SER A 231 6.96 -14.87 15.79
C SER A 231 7.30 -14.64 17.27
N ASP A 232 8.55 -14.37 17.62
CA ASP A 232 9.00 -14.00 18.98
C ASP A 232 9.03 -12.48 19.23
N GLY A 233 8.63 -11.66 18.25
CA GLY A 233 8.39 -10.23 18.44
C GLY A 233 9.50 -9.30 17.93
N GLN A 234 10.58 -9.81 17.33
CA GLN A 234 11.63 -8.98 16.76
C GLN A 234 11.18 -8.32 15.46
N CYS A 235 11.30 -6.99 15.37
CA CYS A 235 11.11 -6.25 14.12
C CYS A 235 12.28 -6.52 13.17
N ILE A 236 12.01 -7.09 11.99
CA ILE A 236 13.00 -7.46 10.96
C ILE A 236 12.85 -6.68 9.66
N LEU A 237 11.73 -5.96 9.49
CA LEU A 237 11.52 -5.03 8.39
C LEU A 237 10.75 -3.83 8.91
N GLU A 238 11.16 -2.65 8.44
CA GLU A 238 10.48 -1.39 8.69
C GLU A 238 10.55 -0.53 7.43
N ALA A 239 9.42 -0.01 6.96
CA ALA A 239 9.35 0.86 5.79
C ALA A 239 8.20 1.86 5.91
N ARG A 240 8.40 3.12 5.52
CA ARG A 240 7.35 4.14 5.42
C ARG A 240 7.61 5.05 4.24
N LEU A 241 6.57 5.70 3.73
CA LEU A 241 6.74 6.77 2.76
C LEU A 241 7.24 8.03 3.50
N THR A 242 8.28 8.67 2.95
CA THR A 242 8.92 9.83 3.60
C THR A 242 8.11 11.12 3.46
N ALA A 243 7.25 11.19 2.45
CA ALA A 243 6.35 12.31 2.27
C ALA A 243 5.18 12.23 3.27
N ARG A 244 4.83 13.37 3.85
CA ARG A 244 3.74 13.46 4.84
C ARG A 244 2.37 13.32 4.16
N GLY A 245 1.39 12.83 4.92
CA GLY A 245 -0.01 12.78 4.50
C GLY A 245 -0.37 11.57 3.62
N PHE A 246 0.59 10.70 3.31
CA PHE A 246 0.29 9.41 2.73
C PHE A 246 -0.32 8.48 3.77
N ALA A 247 -1.32 7.71 3.35
CA ALA A 247 -1.90 6.65 4.14
C ALA A 247 -2.13 5.42 3.28
N SER A 248 -1.80 4.25 3.80
CA SER A 248 -2.14 2.96 3.20
C SER A 248 -3.50 2.49 3.74
N TYR A 249 -4.31 1.83 2.91
CA TYR A 249 -5.53 1.20 3.41
C TYR A 249 -5.21 -0.12 4.10
N ARG A 250 -4.51 -1.00 3.37
CA ARG A 250 -3.92 -2.26 3.81
C ARG A 250 -2.65 -2.52 3.00
N ALA A 251 -1.81 -3.43 3.46
CA ALA A 251 -0.67 -3.95 2.72
C ALA A 251 -0.54 -5.44 2.96
N TYR A 252 -0.06 -6.17 1.96
CA TYR A 252 0.10 -7.60 2.03
C TYR A 252 1.45 -8.03 1.48
N LYS A 253 1.99 -9.11 2.02
CA LYS A 253 3.20 -9.77 1.56
C LYS A 253 2.87 -11.17 1.10
N PHE A 254 3.20 -11.47 -0.15
CA PHE A 254 3.02 -12.78 -0.77
C PHE A 254 4.26 -13.14 -1.56
N ASN A 255 4.45 -14.45 -1.77
CA ASN A 255 5.29 -14.89 -2.87
C ASN A 255 4.54 -14.58 -4.17
N PHE A 256 5.11 -13.73 -5.02
CA PHE A 256 4.48 -13.28 -6.26
C PHE A 256 5.50 -13.38 -7.39
N THR A 257 5.11 -14.09 -8.44
CA THR A 257 5.78 -14.05 -9.73
C THR A 257 4.96 -13.18 -10.66
N GLY A 258 5.57 -12.10 -11.13
CA GLY A 258 4.93 -11.14 -12.00
C GLY A 258 5.47 -11.21 -13.43
N LEU A 259 4.53 -11.46 -14.35
CA LEU A 259 4.74 -11.55 -15.79
C LEU A 259 3.82 -10.53 -16.48
N PRO A 260 4.15 -9.23 -16.43
CA PRO A 260 3.30 -8.18 -17.02
C PRO A 260 3.22 -8.29 -18.54
N ASP A 261 2.04 -8.06 -19.11
CA ASP A 261 1.80 -8.02 -20.56
C ASP A 261 2.31 -6.73 -21.23
N SER A 262 2.59 -5.70 -20.43
CA SER A 262 3.16 -4.45 -20.92
C SER A 262 4.61 -4.66 -21.37
N LYS A 263 5.10 -3.78 -22.23
CA LYS A 263 6.54 -3.77 -22.56
C LYS A 263 7.34 -3.10 -21.43
N PRO A 264 8.63 -3.46 -21.25
CA PRO A 264 9.57 -2.65 -20.47
C PRO A 264 9.55 -1.19 -20.91
N ALA A 265 9.59 -0.28 -19.93
CA ALA A 265 9.72 1.15 -20.17
C ALA A 265 11.21 1.51 -20.23
N LEU A 266 11.62 2.20 -21.30
CA LEU A 266 13.00 2.65 -21.50
C LEU A 266 13.02 4.16 -21.75
N LYS A 267 13.94 4.86 -21.10
CA LYS A 267 14.31 6.23 -21.43
C LYS A 267 15.82 6.34 -21.59
N ALA A 268 16.27 7.07 -22.60
CA ALA A 268 17.69 7.26 -22.89
C ALA A 268 18.01 8.74 -23.12
N PHE A 269 19.14 9.17 -22.58
CA PHE A 269 19.63 10.55 -22.70
C PHE A 269 21.13 10.55 -23.03
N ALA A 270 21.51 11.38 -23.99
CA ALA A 270 22.89 11.63 -24.34
C ALA A 270 23.41 12.86 -23.61
N PHE A 271 24.55 12.71 -22.96
CA PHE A 271 25.29 13.75 -22.27
C PHE A 271 26.69 13.84 -22.88
N GLY A 272 27.18 15.05 -23.07
CA GLY A 272 28.51 15.28 -23.63
C GLY A 272 28.87 16.74 -23.61
N ILE A 273 30.15 17.01 -23.80
CA ILE A 273 30.66 18.35 -24.04
C ILE A 273 30.70 18.56 -25.56
N PRO A 274 30.31 19.73 -26.09
CA PRO A 274 30.59 20.07 -27.48
C PRO A 274 32.08 19.82 -27.79
N CYS A 275 32.38 19.09 -28.88
CA CYS A 275 33.74 18.70 -29.28
C CYS A 275 34.48 17.73 -28.32
N GLY A 276 33.78 17.01 -27.44
CA GLY A 276 34.34 16.03 -26.50
C GLY A 276 33.70 14.63 -26.58
N SER A 277 33.91 13.81 -25.54
CA SER A 277 33.30 12.47 -25.44
C SER A 277 31.81 12.56 -25.08
N THR A 278 30.95 11.97 -25.92
CA THR A 278 29.53 11.77 -25.61
C THR A 278 29.31 10.43 -24.89
N THR A 279 28.33 10.38 -24.02
CA THR A 279 27.86 9.18 -23.31
C THR A 279 26.35 9.12 -23.41
N THR A 280 25.79 7.94 -23.66
CA THR A 280 24.34 7.71 -23.56
C THR A 280 24.03 6.90 -22.30
N VAL A 281 23.11 7.43 -21.49
CA VAL A 281 22.60 6.79 -20.29
C VAL A 281 21.17 6.33 -20.56
N ALA A 282 20.92 5.04 -20.35
CA ALA A 282 19.62 4.41 -20.46
C ALA A 282 19.10 4.01 -19.08
N TYR A 283 17.81 4.25 -18.84
CA TYR A 283 17.06 3.89 -17.65
C TYR A 283 15.93 2.96 -18.08
N VAL A 284 15.93 1.74 -17.55
CA VAL A 284 14.91 0.74 -17.88
C VAL A 284 14.22 0.24 -16.62
N SER A 285 12.91 0.12 -16.68
CA SER A 285 12.09 -0.48 -15.62
C SER A 285 10.94 -1.27 -16.24
N TRP A 286 10.44 -2.27 -15.52
CA TRP A 286 9.28 -3.04 -15.95
C TRP A 286 8.38 -3.32 -14.75
N ASN A 287 7.36 -2.46 -14.63
CA ASN A 287 6.47 -2.49 -13.48
C ASN A 287 5.73 -3.84 -13.39
N GLY A 288 5.85 -4.49 -12.23
CA GLY A 288 5.27 -5.80 -11.99
C GLY A 288 6.14 -6.98 -12.43
N ALA A 289 7.21 -6.79 -13.22
CA ALA A 289 8.06 -7.92 -13.63
C ALA A 289 8.98 -8.37 -12.49
N THR A 290 8.95 -9.66 -12.13
CA THR A 290 9.79 -10.22 -11.05
C THR A 290 10.96 -11.03 -11.58
N GLU A 291 10.82 -11.63 -12.76
CA GLU A 291 11.77 -12.64 -13.27
C GLU A 291 12.98 -12.05 -14.00
N VAL A 292 13.05 -10.73 -14.18
CA VAL A 292 14.18 -10.09 -14.86
C VAL A 292 15.43 -10.18 -13.99
N ALA A 293 16.43 -10.93 -14.44
CA ALA A 293 17.74 -11.04 -13.81
C ALA A 293 18.69 -9.93 -14.32
N TYR A 294 18.69 -9.67 -15.62
CA TYR A 294 19.48 -8.62 -16.24
C TYR A 294 18.84 -8.09 -17.51
N TRP A 295 19.40 -6.98 -18.01
CA TRP A 295 18.97 -6.29 -19.21
C TRP A 295 20.08 -6.33 -20.26
N ASN A 296 19.78 -6.77 -21.47
CA ASN A 296 20.64 -6.55 -22.63
C ASN A 296 20.23 -5.24 -23.32
N PHE A 297 21.21 -4.43 -23.70
CA PHE A 297 21.00 -3.19 -24.43
C PHE A 297 21.50 -3.31 -25.85
N TRP A 298 20.70 -2.81 -26.77
CA TRP A 298 20.94 -2.87 -28.20
C TRP A 298 20.79 -1.48 -28.79
N SER A 299 21.64 -1.10 -29.75
CA SER A 299 21.56 0.22 -30.39
C SER A 299 21.71 0.20 -31.90
N SER A 300 21.07 1.17 -32.55
CA SER A 300 21.14 1.44 -33.98
C SER A 300 21.20 2.94 -34.25
N THR A 301 21.67 3.31 -35.45
CA THR A 301 21.50 4.65 -36.01
C THR A 301 20.10 4.87 -36.60
N GLU A 302 19.39 3.78 -36.92
CA GLU A 302 18.05 3.77 -37.50
C GLU A 302 16.99 3.30 -36.49
N PRO A 303 15.74 3.75 -36.60
CA PRO A 303 14.69 3.47 -35.61
C PRO A 303 14.26 2.00 -35.50
N SER A 304 14.41 1.21 -36.57
CA SER A 304 13.73 -0.09 -36.68
C SER A 304 14.61 -1.27 -37.09
N THR A 305 15.85 -1.03 -37.54
CA THR A 305 16.74 -2.09 -38.05
C THR A 305 18.18 -1.82 -37.64
N GLY A 306 19.07 -2.80 -37.83
CA GLY A 306 20.50 -2.62 -37.61
C GLY A 306 20.92 -2.54 -36.13
N PHE A 307 20.07 -3.01 -35.22
CA PHE A 307 20.40 -3.04 -33.80
C PHE A 307 21.54 -4.01 -33.52
N SER A 308 22.57 -3.52 -32.83
CA SER A 308 23.73 -4.29 -32.38
C SER A 308 23.82 -4.26 -30.87
N PHE A 309 24.28 -5.36 -30.28
CA PHE A 309 24.46 -5.48 -28.84
C PHE A 309 25.54 -4.50 -28.37
N ILE A 310 25.23 -3.69 -27.36
CA ILE A 310 26.17 -2.70 -26.81
C ILE A 310 26.61 -3.03 -25.38
N GLY A 311 25.88 -3.88 -24.65
CA GLY A 311 26.24 -4.33 -23.32
C GLY A 311 25.03 -4.77 -22.50
N ASN A 312 25.26 -5.12 -21.24
CA ASN A 312 24.20 -5.51 -20.31
C ASN A 312 24.35 -4.83 -18.94
N ALA A 313 23.29 -4.90 -18.14
CA ALA A 313 23.30 -4.50 -16.74
C ALA A 313 22.42 -5.43 -15.90
N SER A 314 22.94 -5.92 -14.78
CA SER A 314 22.16 -6.70 -13.81
C SER A 314 21.07 -5.83 -13.17
N ARG A 315 19.90 -6.43 -12.93
CA ARG A 315 18.83 -5.73 -12.24
C ARG A 315 19.18 -5.60 -10.76
N ALA A 316 19.21 -4.36 -10.26
CA ALA A 316 19.48 -4.07 -8.85
C ALA A 316 18.23 -3.58 -8.07
N GLY A 317 17.13 -3.27 -8.76
CA GLY A 317 15.91 -2.74 -8.14
C GLY A 317 14.76 -2.57 -9.14
N PHE A 318 13.90 -1.57 -8.90
CA PHE A 318 12.80 -1.23 -9.80
C PHE A 318 13.31 -0.70 -11.15
N GLU A 319 14.26 0.24 -11.11
CA GLU A 319 14.90 0.83 -12.29
C GLU A 319 16.36 0.39 -12.37
N THR A 320 16.82 0.08 -13.58
CA THR A 320 18.21 -0.26 -13.88
C THR A 320 18.80 0.77 -14.81
N THR A 321 19.99 1.26 -14.47
CA THR A 321 20.74 2.21 -15.31
C THR A 321 21.84 1.50 -16.08
N TYR A 322 21.98 1.83 -17.35
CA TYR A 322 23.09 1.40 -18.20
C TYR A 322 23.74 2.59 -18.89
N VAL A 323 25.07 2.56 -19.00
CA VAL A 323 25.87 3.67 -19.54
C VAL A 323 26.71 3.14 -20.71
N SER A 324 26.55 3.74 -21.88
CA SER A 324 27.37 3.45 -23.06
C SER A 324 28.20 4.66 -23.45
N ALA A 325 29.46 4.44 -23.79
CA ALA A 325 30.26 5.43 -24.51
C ALA A 325 29.67 5.72 -25.89
N GLY A 326 29.83 6.97 -26.35
CA GLY A 326 29.33 7.47 -27.62
C GLY A 326 27.86 7.88 -27.58
N TYR A 327 27.43 8.57 -28.64
CA TYR A 327 26.02 8.84 -28.89
C TYR A 327 25.35 7.59 -29.49
N ARG A 328 24.26 7.14 -28.86
CA ARG A 328 23.45 5.99 -29.28
C ARG A 328 22.05 6.48 -29.67
N PRO A 329 21.78 6.77 -30.97
CA PRO A 329 20.56 7.46 -31.39
C PRO A 329 19.28 6.70 -31.06
N TRP A 330 19.29 5.39 -31.27
CA TRP A 330 18.19 4.49 -30.93
C TRP A 330 18.69 3.37 -30.04
N ILE A 331 17.95 3.09 -28.97
CA ILE A 331 18.25 2.01 -28.02
C ILE A 331 16.97 1.23 -27.73
N PHE A 332 17.06 -0.09 -27.60
CA PHE A 332 16.06 -0.87 -26.86
C PHE A 332 16.73 -1.74 -25.79
N ALA A 333 15.94 -2.15 -24.80
CA ALA A 333 16.36 -3.05 -23.75
C ALA A 333 15.57 -4.37 -23.84
N GLU A 334 16.27 -5.48 -23.72
CA GLU A 334 15.73 -6.84 -23.64
C GLU A 334 15.85 -7.31 -22.18
N ALA A 335 14.72 -7.70 -21.59
CA ALA A 335 14.67 -8.33 -20.28
C ALA A 335 15.06 -9.80 -20.39
N VAL A 336 15.96 -10.27 -19.54
CA VAL A 336 16.45 -11.65 -19.56
C VAL A 336 16.32 -12.29 -18.19
N ASP A 337 15.86 -13.55 -18.15
CA ASP A 337 15.75 -14.35 -16.93
C ASP A 337 17.12 -14.92 -16.46
N VAL A 338 17.12 -15.61 -15.33
CA VAL A 338 18.32 -16.22 -14.74
C VAL A 338 18.92 -17.34 -15.61
N ASP A 339 18.13 -17.95 -16.49
CA ASP A 339 18.55 -19.02 -17.41
C ASP A 339 19.03 -18.46 -18.77
N GLY A 340 19.00 -17.14 -18.96
CA GLY A 340 19.39 -16.48 -20.20
C GLY A 340 18.28 -16.41 -21.27
N ARG A 341 17.02 -16.64 -20.90
CA ARG A 341 15.88 -16.54 -21.83
C ARG A 341 15.33 -15.12 -21.89
N SER A 342 15.06 -14.64 -23.10
CA SER A 342 14.37 -13.36 -23.32
C SER A 342 12.95 -13.42 -22.78
N LEU A 343 12.61 -12.49 -21.90
CA LEU A 343 11.27 -12.30 -21.33
C LEU A 343 10.45 -11.28 -22.12
N GLY A 344 11.11 -10.31 -22.75
CA GLY A 344 10.43 -9.26 -23.51
C GLY A 344 11.32 -8.05 -23.78
N ASN A 345 10.94 -7.26 -24.77
CA ASN A 345 11.71 -6.11 -25.23
C ASN A 345 10.93 -4.81 -25.02
N SER A 346 11.66 -3.75 -24.63
CA SER A 346 11.13 -2.39 -24.72
C SER A 346 10.85 -2.03 -26.17
N SER A 347 10.07 -0.97 -26.39
CA SER A 347 10.13 -0.26 -27.68
C SER A 347 11.51 0.35 -27.87
N ALA A 348 11.92 0.57 -29.12
CA ALA A 348 13.10 1.38 -29.41
C ALA A 348 12.83 2.83 -29.01
N GLU A 349 13.72 3.40 -28.21
CA GLU A 349 13.66 4.76 -27.70
C GLU A 349 14.73 5.59 -28.40
N LYS A 350 14.34 6.78 -28.88
CA LYS A 350 15.30 7.77 -29.39
C LYS A 350 15.97 8.45 -28.20
N ALA A 351 17.30 8.41 -28.14
CA ALA A 351 18.03 9.10 -27.09
C ALA A 351 17.80 10.61 -27.18
N GLY A 352 17.26 11.20 -26.11
CA GLY A 352 17.12 12.64 -25.98
C GLY A 352 18.49 13.29 -25.81
N ILE A 353 18.71 14.44 -26.44
CA ILE A 353 19.94 15.20 -26.29
C ILE A 353 19.73 16.23 -25.18
N SER A 354 20.55 16.19 -24.13
CA SER A 354 20.49 17.20 -23.06
C SER A 354 21.28 18.46 -23.46
N PRO A 355 20.72 19.68 -23.34
CA PRO A 355 21.46 20.92 -23.55
C PRO A 355 22.71 21.00 -22.65
N PRO A 356 23.83 21.59 -23.11
CA PRO A 356 23.96 22.46 -24.30
C PRO A 356 24.44 21.74 -25.57
N TRP A 357 24.26 20.42 -25.69
CA TRP A 357 24.79 19.67 -26.82
C TRP A 357 24.00 19.97 -28.12
N ASN A 358 24.62 20.67 -29.06
CA ASN A 358 24.10 20.91 -30.40
C ASN A 358 25.05 20.24 -31.41
N SER A 359 24.54 19.31 -32.23
CA SER A 359 25.39 18.57 -33.19
C SER A 359 26.01 19.44 -34.28
N ALA A 360 25.55 20.69 -34.42
CA ALA A 360 26.06 21.69 -35.36
C ALA A 360 27.38 22.34 -34.94
N ASP A 361 27.78 22.26 -33.66
CA ASP A 361 28.96 22.97 -33.14
C ASP A 361 30.30 22.30 -33.49
N CYS A 362 30.29 21.23 -34.31
CA CYS A 362 31.47 20.46 -34.71
C CYS A 362 31.78 20.48 -36.22
N GLU A 363 31.08 21.28 -37.04
CA GLU A 363 31.44 21.44 -38.45
C GLU A 363 32.69 22.33 -38.61
N VAL A 364 33.87 21.71 -38.57
CA VAL A 364 35.12 22.35 -39.01
C VAL A 364 35.26 22.12 -40.52
N GLY A 365 34.92 23.14 -41.31
CA GLY A 365 35.24 23.22 -42.73
C GLY A 365 36.75 23.36 -42.99
N PRO A 366 37.25 22.98 -44.19
CA PRO A 366 38.68 22.86 -44.45
C PRO A 366 39.37 24.21 -44.65
N SER A 367 40.57 24.33 -44.06
CA SER A 367 41.69 25.20 -44.44
C SER A 367 41.40 26.65 -44.86
N SER A 368 41.85 27.59 -44.03
CA SER A 368 42.51 28.80 -44.54
C SER A 368 43.56 29.29 -43.54
N MET A 369 44.84 29.20 -43.94
CA MET A 369 45.89 29.99 -43.31
C MET A 369 45.62 31.48 -43.57
N PRO A 370 46.02 32.36 -42.63
CA PRO A 370 46.78 33.51 -43.10
C PRO A 370 48.10 33.70 -42.35
N HIS A 371 49.07 34.10 -43.17
CA HIS A 371 50.37 34.66 -42.85
C HIS A 371 50.35 35.65 -41.68
N GLY A 372 51.42 35.61 -40.87
CA GLY A 372 51.61 36.52 -39.76
C GLY A 372 52.04 37.93 -40.14
N SER A 373 51.89 38.84 -39.18
CA SER A 373 52.86 39.88 -38.79
C SER A 373 52.52 40.39 -37.38
N PRO A 374 53.51 40.77 -36.55
CA PRO A 374 53.32 40.95 -35.12
C PRO A 374 53.08 42.42 -34.73
N SER A 375 52.20 42.66 -33.76
CA SER A 375 52.18 43.93 -33.02
C SER A 375 51.99 43.67 -31.53
N SER A 376 52.96 44.16 -30.76
CA SER A 376 53.14 44.02 -29.32
C SER A 376 52.41 45.18 -28.55
N PRO A 377 52.55 45.35 -27.22
CA PRO A 377 51.44 45.20 -26.28
C PRO A 377 51.08 46.50 -25.51
N LYS A 378 49.86 46.60 -24.96
CA LYS A 378 49.59 47.52 -23.84
C LYS A 378 48.62 46.91 -22.81
N LYS A 379 49.13 46.81 -21.57
CA LYS A 379 48.45 46.52 -20.28
C LYS A 379 47.70 47.80 -19.77
N PRO A 380 47.28 47.89 -18.47
CA PRO A 380 46.14 47.24 -17.81
C PRO A 380 45.27 48.27 -17.03
N GLY A 381 44.10 47.86 -16.51
CA GLY A 381 43.42 48.57 -15.42
C GLY A 381 42.57 47.55 -14.65
N LEU A 382 43.08 46.97 -13.55
CA LEU A 382 43.05 47.45 -12.16
C LEU A 382 41.66 47.33 -11.49
N PHE A 383 41.60 46.37 -10.54
CA PHE A 383 40.87 46.32 -9.25
C PHE A 383 39.33 46.54 -9.26
N GLY A 384 38.53 45.83 -8.47
CA GLY A 384 38.85 45.16 -7.22
C GLY A 384 37.86 44.05 -6.88
N ASP A 385 38.26 43.34 -5.85
CA ASP A 385 37.84 42.02 -5.41
C ASP A 385 36.98 42.13 -4.15
N LEU A 386 36.41 40.98 -3.76
CA LEU A 386 36.03 40.58 -2.40
C LEU A 386 34.62 40.91 -1.85
N ARG A 387 33.81 39.83 -1.81
CA ARG A 387 33.30 39.14 -0.61
C ARG A 387 32.72 39.96 0.54
N ASP A 388 31.45 39.73 0.85
CA ASP A 388 30.98 38.85 1.94
C ASP A 388 29.50 39.13 2.24
N LEU A 389 28.71 38.07 2.49
CA LEU A 389 27.86 37.94 3.67
C LEU A 389 27.00 36.67 3.60
N ALA A 390 27.17 35.85 4.63
CA ALA A 390 26.43 34.64 4.91
C ALA A 390 25.20 34.90 5.80
N ALA A 391 24.26 33.95 5.74
CA ALA A 391 23.44 33.41 6.83
C ALA A 391 22.08 34.05 7.24
N ARG A 392 21.00 33.33 6.84
CA ARG A 392 19.82 32.82 7.63
C ARG A 392 18.78 33.84 8.19
N PRO A 393 17.57 33.43 8.66
CA PRO A 393 16.70 32.25 8.39
C PRO A 393 15.18 32.56 8.18
N ALA A 394 14.43 31.50 7.83
CA ALA A 394 13.01 31.14 8.04
C ALA A 394 11.93 32.16 8.50
N GLN A 395 10.78 32.14 7.80
CA GLN A 395 9.45 32.43 8.38
C GLN A 395 8.37 31.46 7.83
N GLN A 396 7.43 31.15 8.73
CA GLN A 396 6.33 30.19 8.67
C GLN A 396 5.02 30.81 8.09
N PRO A 397 3.91 30.04 7.95
CA PRO A 397 2.88 30.23 6.93
C PRO A 397 1.65 31.04 7.36
N ILE A 398 0.76 31.31 6.39
CA ILE A 398 -0.53 31.99 6.53
C ILE A 398 -1.65 30.99 6.23
N ASP A 399 -2.55 30.87 7.23
CA ASP A 399 -3.97 30.46 7.32
C ASP A 399 -4.58 29.36 6.44
#